data_AF-A0A972KS83-F1
#
_entry.id   AF-A0A972KS83-F1
#
_cell.length_a   1.000
_cell.length_b   1.000
_cell.length_c   1.000
_cell.angle_alpha   90.00
_cell.angle_beta   90.00
_cell.angle_gamma   90.00
#
_symmetry.space_group_name_H-M   'P 1'
#
loop_
_entity.id
_entity.type
_entity.pdbx_description
1 polymer ?
#
loop_
_entity_poly.entity_id
_entity_poly.type
_entity_poly.pdbx_seq_one_letter_code
_entity_poly.pdbx_strand_id
1 'polypeptide(L)'
;MNGIPQKPESNVPGIVVAILIFGIVLAGLFATQHIIVKSFIQAFFPNYTLYTDVFPGEWLITSKSFTGGNKLSTREMEIGKVLERIRLRKYNQSNQDLNLFWGKQDLKQKSHKRGGTIYFIKPNLVLFPLHIFVATILTFLILLYFPPSPRLNPLRHSIQREYERLSFLLYKQFTAHGLDFDKVVALPEKERERKILQSTLSEIVTSEVEDYLKIQRWVRGESANPTIPITFFFRYRISSAYSNVIQGLVSGGAGILIFVIGLRGLKLIPPEEPSLILMALFLEFILLVILMFTFVGTAQEERLDRIVKELEAEQRDAIKEQTHALNRFIDSSTTGSRASSTQKLSDYEERAILDEVMALMLKSLEKKKPGHGS
;
A
#
# COMPACT_ATOMS: atom_id res chain seq x y z
N MET A 1 -36.43 9.07 -2.46
CA MET A 1 -36.33 7.68 -2.00
C MET A 1 -35.64 7.68 -0.65
N ASN A 2 -36.39 7.44 0.43
CA ASN A 2 -35.85 7.34 1.79
C ASN A 2 -35.23 5.96 1.97
N GLY A 3 -33.90 5.87 1.86
CA GLY A 3 -33.15 4.65 2.14
C GLY A 3 -33.13 4.40 3.64
N ILE A 4 -33.87 3.38 4.09
CA ILE A 4 -33.77 2.86 5.45
C ILE A 4 -32.30 2.44 5.66
N PRO A 5 -31.62 2.90 6.74
CA PRO A 5 -30.26 2.47 7.02
C PRO A 5 -30.25 0.96 7.26
N GLN A 6 -29.71 0.21 6.29
CA GLN A 6 -29.55 -1.24 6.43
C GLN A 6 -28.65 -1.50 7.64
N LYS A 7 -29.17 -2.34 8.56
CA LYS A 7 -28.43 -2.81 9.74
C LYS A 7 -27.14 -3.48 9.24
N PRO A 8 -25.96 -3.19 9.82
CA PRO A 8 -24.71 -3.78 9.36
C PRO A 8 -24.80 -5.30 9.49
N GLU A 9 -24.88 -6.01 8.36
CA GLU A 9 -24.76 -7.46 8.37
C GLU A 9 -23.39 -7.85 8.94
N SER A 10 -23.39 -8.77 9.90
CA SER A 10 -22.17 -9.19 10.56
C SER A 10 -21.29 -10.00 9.59
N ASN A 11 -20.19 -9.41 9.11
CA ASN A 11 -19.22 -10.02 8.18
C ASN A 11 -18.30 -11.10 8.82
N VAL A 12 -18.67 -11.61 9.99
CA VAL A 12 -17.91 -12.63 10.74
C VAL A 12 -17.53 -13.86 9.89
N PRO A 13 -18.41 -14.49 9.08
CA PRO A 13 -18.04 -15.69 8.34
C PRO A 13 -16.92 -15.45 7.31
N GLY A 14 -16.88 -14.27 6.67
CA GLY A 14 -15.88 -13.96 5.65
C GLY A 14 -14.49 -13.79 6.22
N ILE A 15 -14.39 -13.17 7.41
CA ILE A 15 -13.13 -13.01 8.13
C ILE A 15 -12.58 -14.38 8.57
N VAL A 16 -13.44 -15.27 9.05
CA VAL A 16 -13.03 -16.63 9.45
C VAL A 16 -12.47 -17.42 8.26
N VAL A 17 -13.14 -17.35 7.09
CA VAL A 17 -12.64 -17.98 5.86
C VAL A 17 -11.28 -17.41 5.45
N ALA A 18 -11.12 -16.08 5.48
CA ALA A 18 -9.84 -15.44 5.16
C ALA A 18 -8.71 -15.88 6.10
N ILE A 19 -8.97 -15.95 7.41
CA ILE A 19 -8.01 -16.41 8.43
C ILE A 19 -7.65 -17.89 8.20
N LEU A 20 -8.63 -18.74 7.86
CA LEU A 20 -8.40 -20.15 7.60
C LEU A 20 -7.53 -20.36 6.36
N ILE A 21 -7.84 -19.66 5.25
CA ILE A 21 -7.02 -19.69 4.04
C ILE A 21 -5.60 -19.21 4.35
N PHE A 22 -5.47 -18.09 5.08
CA PHE A 22 -4.17 -17.57 5.50
C PHE A 22 -3.37 -18.60 6.31
N GLY A 23 -4.00 -19.26 7.27
CA GLY A 23 -3.37 -20.30 8.08
C GLY A 23 -2.87 -21.49 7.24
N ILE A 24 -3.68 -21.95 6.26
CA ILE A 24 -3.30 -23.03 5.35
C ILE A 24 -2.11 -22.61 4.48
N VAL A 25 -2.16 -21.42 3.87
CA VAL A 25 -1.08 -20.91 3.02
C VAL A 25 0.20 -20.75 3.84
N LEU A 26 0.11 -20.16 5.03
CA LEU A 26 1.25 -19.96 5.92
C LEU A 26 1.88 -21.30 6.33
N ALA A 27 1.08 -22.30 6.70
CA ALA A 27 1.56 -23.64 7.02
C ALA A 27 2.25 -24.30 5.81
N GLY A 28 1.70 -24.15 4.61
CA GLY A 28 2.31 -24.64 3.37
C GLY A 28 3.66 -24.00 3.07
N LEU A 29 3.79 -22.69 3.30
CA LEU A 29 5.07 -21.98 3.17
C LEU A 29 6.11 -22.50 4.17
N PHE A 30 5.74 -22.68 5.43
CA PHE A 30 6.62 -23.25 6.45
C PHE A 30 7.07 -24.69 6.13
N ALA A 31 6.18 -25.51 5.58
CA ALA A 31 6.49 -26.88 5.18
C ALA A 31 7.47 -26.92 3.98
N THR A 32 7.31 -26.00 3.02
CA THR A 32 8.10 -25.98 1.77
C THR A 32 9.39 -25.16 1.85
N GLN A 33 9.58 -24.34 2.90
CA GLN A 33 10.73 -23.44 3.03
C GLN A 33 12.09 -24.13 2.85
N HIS A 34 12.27 -25.35 3.37
CA HIS A 34 13.56 -26.04 3.33
C HIS A 34 13.95 -26.44 1.90
N ILE A 35 12.97 -26.83 1.08
CA ILE A 35 13.16 -27.16 -0.33
C ILE A 35 13.56 -25.89 -1.08
N ILE A 36 12.79 -24.81 -0.90
CA ILE A 36 13.00 -23.54 -1.59
C ILE A 36 14.39 -22.98 -1.26
N VAL A 37 14.76 -22.91 0.02
CA VAL A 37 16.05 -22.34 0.42
C VAL A 37 17.22 -23.23 -0.02
N LYS A 38 17.08 -24.55 0.06
CA LYS A 38 18.11 -25.46 -0.44
C LYS A 38 18.34 -25.27 -1.94
N SER A 39 17.27 -25.24 -2.74
CA SER A 39 17.35 -24.99 -4.18
C SER A 39 17.97 -23.62 -4.49
N PHE A 40 17.58 -22.58 -3.74
CA PHE A 40 18.14 -21.24 -3.90
C PHE A 40 19.63 -21.18 -3.59
N ILE A 41 20.07 -21.74 -2.46
CA ILE A 41 21.49 -21.77 -2.08
C ILE A 41 22.30 -22.54 -3.12
N GLN A 42 21.80 -23.68 -3.61
CA GLN A 42 22.50 -24.46 -4.63
C GLN A 42 22.63 -23.72 -5.96
N ALA A 43 21.60 -22.97 -6.36
CA ALA A 43 21.59 -22.22 -7.62
C ALA A 43 22.50 -20.98 -7.56
N PHE A 44 22.41 -20.17 -6.51
CA PHE A 44 23.10 -18.87 -6.43
C PHE A 44 24.43 -18.92 -5.68
N PHE A 45 24.61 -19.90 -4.80
CA PHE A 45 25.79 -20.05 -3.96
C PHE A 45 26.35 -21.47 -4.08
N PRO A 46 26.83 -21.88 -5.26
CA PRO A 46 27.27 -23.25 -5.51
C PRO A 46 28.42 -23.68 -4.58
N ASN A 47 29.18 -22.70 -4.07
CA ASN A 47 30.24 -22.87 -3.08
C ASN A 47 29.76 -23.00 -1.64
N TYR A 48 28.47 -23.17 -1.38
CA TYR A 48 27.92 -23.37 -0.05
C TYR A 48 27.10 -24.66 0.01
N THR A 49 27.09 -25.28 1.19
CA THR A 49 26.24 -26.43 1.53
C THR A 49 25.32 -26.05 2.66
N LEU A 50 24.05 -26.42 2.52
CA LEU A 50 23.03 -26.30 3.55
C LEU A 50 22.79 -27.68 4.15
N TYR A 51 22.99 -27.81 5.46
CA TYR A 51 22.56 -28.96 6.23
C TYR A 51 21.33 -28.55 7.04
N THR A 52 20.22 -29.25 6.81
CA THR A 52 18.99 -29.10 7.58
C THR A 52 19.03 -30.04 8.79
N ASP A 53 18.26 -29.73 9.84
CA ASP A 53 18.03 -30.62 10.99
C ASP A 53 19.29 -31.01 11.77
N VAL A 54 20.32 -30.17 11.66
CA VAL A 54 21.57 -30.27 12.43
C VAL A 54 21.27 -30.09 13.91
N PHE A 55 20.41 -29.11 14.22
CA PHE A 55 19.83 -28.88 15.54
C PHE A 55 18.32 -28.67 15.44
N PRO A 56 17.56 -28.85 16.53
CA PRO A 56 16.12 -28.62 16.53
C PRO A 56 15.79 -27.20 16.04
N GLY A 57 15.27 -27.09 14.81
CA GLY A 57 14.89 -25.83 14.19
C GLY A 57 16.05 -24.92 13.76
N GLU A 58 17.27 -25.45 13.59
CA GLU A 58 18.40 -24.68 13.04
C GLU A 58 19.00 -25.34 11.79
N TRP A 59 19.43 -24.50 10.87
CA TRP A 59 20.17 -24.86 9.67
C TRP A 59 21.64 -24.47 9.81
N LEU A 60 22.51 -25.27 9.22
CA LEU A 60 23.94 -25.03 9.15
C LEU A 60 24.32 -24.71 7.71
N ILE A 61 24.90 -23.53 7.49
CA ILE A 61 25.49 -23.15 6.21
C ILE A 61 27.00 -23.17 6.33
N THR A 62 27.68 -23.85 5.42
CA THR A 62 29.14 -23.90 5.37
C THR A 62 29.68 -23.79 3.95
N SER A 63 30.82 -23.11 3.81
CA SER A 63 31.52 -22.94 2.53
C SER A 63 32.19 -24.23 2.07
N LYS A 64 32.15 -24.52 0.76
CA LYS A 64 32.76 -25.67 0.07
C LYS A 64 34.24 -25.44 -0.32
N SER A 65 34.70 -24.19 -0.26
CA SER A 65 35.97 -23.68 -0.81
C SER A 65 37.11 -23.64 0.23
N PHE A 66 38.41 -23.91 -0.07
CA PHE A 66 39.08 -24.58 -1.19
C PHE A 66 40.57 -24.81 -0.80
N THR A 67 41.08 -26.04 -0.90
CA THR A 67 42.47 -26.40 -1.29
C THR A 67 42.62 -27.93 -1.24
N GLY A 68 42.70 -28.56 -2.42
CA GLY A 68 43.10 -29.97 -2.58
C GLY A 68 41.94 -30.98 -2.58
N GLY A 69 41.80 -31.69 -3.70
CA GLY A 69 40.84 -32.77 -3.91
C GLY A 69 40.82 -33.81 -2.78
N ASN A 70 39.66 -34.42 -2.57
CA ASN A 70 39.37 -35.48 -1.59
C ASN A 70 39.03 -35.10 -0.13
N LYS A 71 38.74 -33.83 0.22
CA LYS A 71 38.41 -33.46 1.63
C LYS A 71 36.93 -33.13 1.96
N LEU A 72 36.00 -33.20 1.01
CA LEU A 72 34.58 -32.94 1.30
C LEU A 72 33.99 -34.01 2.24
N SER A 73 34.23 -35.29 1.93
CA SER A 73 33.78 -36.45 2.73
C SER A 73 34.35 -36.43 4.15
N THR A 74 35.61 -36.02 4.32
CA THR A 74 36.23 -35.87 5.64
C THR A 74 35.54 -34.81 6.49
N ARG A 75 35.10 -33.70 5.88
CA ARG A 75 34.41 -32.62 6.59
C ARG A 75 32.98 -33.00 6.95
N GLU A 76 32.25 -33.63 6.03
CA GLU A 76 30.93 -34.20 6.30
C GLU A 76 30.98 -35.23 7.43
N MET A 77 31.98 -36.12 7.41
CA MET A 77 32.20 -37.09 8.48
C MET A 77 32.52 -36.41 9.82
N GLU A 78 33.30 -35.33 9.84
CA GLU A 78 33.60 -34.60 11.09
C GLU A 78 32.41 -33.84 11.65
N ILE A 79 31.64 -33.18 10.78
CA ILE A 79 30.37 -32.55 11.16
C ILE A 79 29.45 -33.63 11.72
N GLY A 80 29.30 -34.75 11.02
CA GLY A 80 28.56 -35.92 11.47
C GLY A 80 28.99 -36.41 12.85
N LYS A 81 30.31 -36.55 13.11
CA LYS A 81 30.86 -36.94 14.41
C LYS A 81 30.56 -35.94 15.53
N VAL A 82 30.57 -34.64 15.25
CA VAL A 82 30.19 -33.63 16.25
C VAL A 82 28.69 -33.71 16.52
N LEU A 83 27.86 -33.83 15.48
CA LEU A 83 26.41 -33.95 15.62
C LEU A 83 25.99 -35.22 16.36
N GLU A 84 26.65 -36.34 16.09
CA GLU A 84 26.47 -37.58 16.82
C GLU A 84 26.81 -37.40 18.30
N ARG A 85 27.92 -36.72 18.62
CA ARG A 85 28.27 -36.39 20.02
C ARG A 85 27.23 -35.51 20.70
N ILE A 86 26.67 -34.54 19.99
CA ILE A 86 25.59 -33.69 20.51
C ILE A 86 24.32 -34.53 20.75
N ARG A 87 23.94 -35.37 19.79
CA ARG A 87 22.77 -36.26 19.90
C ARG A 87 22.89 -37.24 21.06
N LEU A 88 24.09 -37.78 21.27
CA LEU A 88 24.42 -38.68 22.38
C LEU A 88 24.68 -37.96 23.71
N ARG A 89 24.47 -36.63 23.78
CA ARG A 89 24.71 -35.79 24.97
C ARG A 89 26.12 -35.95 25.56
N LYS A 90 27.13 -36.17 24.71
CA LYS A 90 28.52 -36.44 25.13
C LYS A 90 29.26 -35.20 25.64
N TYR A 91 28.78 -33.98 25.37
CA TYR A 91 29.39 -32.76 25.92
C TYR A 91 28.85 -32.43 27.31
N ASN A 92 27.55 -32.65 27.53
CA ASN A 92 26.93 -32.49 28.84
C ASN A 92 25.68 -33.39 28.93
N GLN A 93 25.71 -34.37 29.84
CA GLN A 93 24.62 -35.33 29.99
C GLN A 93 23.42 -34.75 30.74
N SER A 94 23.64 -33.78 31.64
CA SER A 94 22.61 -33.25 32.54
C SER A 94 21.83 -32.09 31.93
N ASN A 95 22.39 -31.33 30.99
CA ASN A 95 21.75 -30.16 30.39
C ASN A 95 21.88 -30.14 28.86
N GLN A 96 20.74 -30.19 28.17
CA GLN A 96 20.65 -30.20 26.71
C GLN A 96 21.15 -28.90 26.07
N ASP A 97 20.89 -27.74 26.68
CA ASP A 97 21.29 -26.44 26.14
C ASP A 97 22.80 -26.24 26.25
N LEU A 98 23.39 -26.66 27.37
CA LEU A 98 24.85 -26.65 27.53
C LEU A 98 25.51 -27.62 26.54
N ASN A 99 24.95 -28.82 26.35
CA ASN A 99 25.46 -29.77 25.37
C ASN A 99 25.42 -29.21 23.94
N LEU A 100 24.35 -28.50 23.58
CA LEU A 100 24.22 -27.81 22.31
C LEU A 100 25.26 -26.70 22.16
N PHE A 101 25.42 -25.87 23.19
CA PHE A 101 26.38 -24.76 23.21
C PHE A 101 27.82 -25.25 22.98
N TRP A 102 28.26 -26.25 23.74
CA TRP A 102 29.61 -26.83 23.59
C TRP A 102 29.80 -27.50 22.23
N GLY A 103 28.76 -28.16 21.72
CA GLY A 103 28.76 -28.74 20.38
C GLY A 103 28.95 -27.70 19.27
N LYS A 104 28.23 -26.57 19.34
CA LYS A 104 28.40 -25.43 18.43
C LYS A 104 29.81 -24.85 18.51
N GLN A 105 30.35 -24.71 19.72
CA GLN A 105 31.69 -24.18 19.93
C GLN A 105 32.78 -25.11 19.33
N ASP A 106 32.64 -26.43 19.45
CA ASP A 106 33.56 -27.40 18.84
C ASP A 106 33.52 -27.34 17.30
N LEU A 107 32.31 -27.23 16.71
CA LEU A 107 32.15 -27.00 15.26
C LEU A 107 32.86 -25.71 14.81
N LYS A 108 32.66 -24.62 15.56
CA LYS A 108 33.27 -23.33 15.28
C LYS A 108 34.80 -23.40 15.33
N GLN A 109 35.35 -23.99 16.38
CA GLN A 109 36.80 -24.12 16.55
C GLN A 109 37.42 -24.96 15.43
N LYS A 110 36.80 -26.09 15.07
CA LYS A 110 37.27 -26.95 13.98
C LYS A 110 37.20 -26.28 12.62
N SER A 111 36.14 -25.50 12.37
CA SER A 111 36.01 -24.76 11.11
C SER A 111 37.06 -23.66 10.98
N HIS A 112 37.29 -22.89 12.05
CA HIS A 112 38.26 -21.81 12.05
C HIS A 112 39.69 -22.30 11.80
N LYS A 113 40.09 -23.42 12.44
CA LYS A 113 41.40 -24.07 12.21
C LYS A 113 41.65 -24.48 10.76
N ARG A 114 40.60 -24.63 9.95
CA ARG A 114 40.68 -25.05 8.54
C ARG A 114 40.34 -23.93 7.56
N GLY A 115 40.21 -22.68 8.02
CA GLY A 115 39.87 -21.54 7.19
C GLY A 115 38.44 -21.56 6.65
N GLY A 116 37.57 -22.43 7.19
CA GLY A 116 36.18 -22.54 6.78
C GLY A 116 35.27 -21.62 7.58
N THR A 117 34.21 -21.11 6.95
CA THR A 117 33.13 -20.38 7.63
C THR A 117 31.94 -21.30 7.89
N ILE A 118 31.32 -21.10 9.05
CA ILE A 118 30.08 -21.78 9.48
C ILE A 118 29.11 -20.71 9.97
N TYR A 119 27.86 -20.82 9.54
CA TYR A 119 26.76 -19.99 10.00
C TYR A 119 25.64 -20.88 10.53
N PHE A 120 25.14 -20.53 11.72
CA PHE A 120 23.95 -21.16 12.31
C PHE A 120 22.75 -20.24 12.07
N ILE A 121 21.73 -20.76 11.41
CA ILE A 121 20.55 -19.99 11.00
C ILE A 121 19.31 -20.62 11.59
N LYS A 122 18.46 -19.82 12.23
CA LYS A 122 17.10 -20.20 12.63
C LYS A 122 16.15 -19.82 11.49
N PRO A 123 15.85 -20.73 10.54
CA PRO A 123 15.07 -20.39 9.35
C PRO A 123 13.69 -19.83 9.69
N ASN A 124 13.03 -20.43 10.67
CA ASN A 124 11.71 -19.99 11.11
C ASN A 124 11.75 -18.54 11.58
N LEU A 125 12.79 -18.12 12.32
CA LEU A 125 12.92 -16.74 12.78
C LEU A 125 13.22 -15.79 11.60
N VAL A 126 14.18 -16.17 10.76
CA VAL A 126 14.66 -15.33 9.65
C VAL A 126 13.56 -15.08 8.62
N LEU A 127 12.86 -16.14 8.22
CA LEU A 127 11.90 -16.10 7.14
C LEU A 127 10.47 -15.78 7.62
N PHE A 128 10.22 -15.71 8.93
CA PHE A 128 8.87 -15.46 9.45
C PHE A 128 8.20 -14.21 8.86
N PRO A 129 8.84 -13.02 8.83
CA PRO A 129 8.20 -11.84 8.26
C PRO A 129 7.87 -12.03 6.78
N LEU A 130 8.77 -12.68 6.04
CA LEU A 130 8.58 -12.99 4.63
C LEU A 130 7.43 -13.97 4.39
N HIS A 131 7.31 -15.01 5.22
CA HIS A 131 6.21 -15.97 5.15
C HIS A 131 4.86 -15.30 5.43
N ILE A 132 4.77 -14.43 6.44
CA ILE A 132 3.55 -13.66 6.71
C ILE A 132 3.20 -12.78 5.50
N PHE A 133 4.19 -12.09 4.94
CA PHE A 133 3.97 -11.19 3.81
C PHE A 133 3.48 -11.95 2.57
N VAL A 134 4.18 -13.01 2.18
CA VAL A 134 3.80 -13.86 1.03
C VAL A 134 2.46 -14.55 1.28
N ALA A 135 2.20 -15.04 2.50
CA ALA A 135 0.91 -15.64 2.85
C ALA A 135 -0.22 -14.63 2.73
N THR A 136 0.00 -13.38 3.14
CA THR A 136 -0.99 -12.29 3.01
C THR A 136 -1.30 -12.02 1.54
N ILE A 137 -0.27 -11.89 0.70
CA ILE A 137 -0.45 -11.67 -0.75
C ILE A 137 -1.19 -12.84 -1.40
N LEU A 138 -0.75 -14.08 -1.15
CA LEU A 138 -1.39 -15.26 -1.72
C LEU A 138 -2.82 -15.42 -1.24
N THR A 139 -3.10 -15.19 0.04
CA THR A 139 -4.46 -15.21 0.59
C THR A 139 -5.33 -14.16 -0.08
N PHE A 140 -4.82 -12.95 -0.23
CA PHE A 140 -5.52 -11.86 -0.91
C PHE A 140 -5.83 -12.21 -2.37
N LEU A 141 -4.85 -12.79 -3.10
CA LEU A 141 -5.05 -13.26 -4.47
C LEU A 141 -6.07 -14.39 -4.54
N ILE A 142 -6.00 -15.38 -3.65
CA ILE A 142 -6.97 -16.48 -3.58
C ILE A 142 -8.37 -15.92 -3.34
N LEU A 143 -8.53 -15.04 -2.35
CA LEU A 143 -9.81 -14.39 -2.04
C LEU A 143 -10.36 -13.59 -3.22
N LEU A 144 -9.51 -13.00 -4.07
CA LEU A 144 -9.95 -12.27 -5.25
C LEU A 144 -10.72 -13.18 -6.25
N TYR A 145 -10.36 -14.46 -6.33
CA TYR A 145 -11.02 -15.43 -7.21
C TYR A 145 -12.29 -16.04 -6.61
N PHE A 146 -12.59 -15.81 -5.32
CA PHE A 146 -13.83 -16.31 -4.72
C PHE A 146 -15.07 -15.57 -5.29
N PRO A 147 -16.22 -16.27 -5.39
CA PRO A 147 -17.47 -15.66 -5.85
C PRO A 147 -17.87 -14.46 -4.97
N PRO A 148 -18.61 -13.48 -5.53
CA PRO A 148 -19.01 -12.27 -4.83
C PRO A 148 -20.16 -12.59 -3.86
N SER A 149 -19.88 -13.34 -2.81
CA SER A 149 -20.80 -13.52 -1.69
C SER A 149 -20.35 -12.60 -0.55
N PRO A 150 -21.21 -11.70 -0.04
CA PRO A 150 -20.87 -10.80 1.08
C PRO A 150 -20.35 -11.57 2.30
N ARG A 151 -20.84 -12.81 2.49
CA ARG A 151 -20.50 -13.68 3.62
C ARG A 151 -19.19 -14.43 3.44
N LEU A 152 -18.72 -14.66 2.22
CA LEU A 152 -17.53 -15.48 1.95
C LEU A 152 -16.35 -14.64 1.46
N ASN A 153 -16.61 -13.51 0.81
CA ASN A 153 -15.57 -12.68 0.19
C ASN A 153 -15.69 -11.21 0.61
N PRO A 154 -15.22 -10.86 1.82
CA PRO A 154 -15.29 -9.49 2.32
C PRO A 154 -14.43 -8.53 1.49
N LEU A 155 -13.38 -9.04 0.86
CA LEU A 155 -12.48 -8.25 0.02
C LEU A 155 -13.19 -7.77 -1.25
N ARG A 156 -13.81 -8.68 -2.01
CA ARG A 156 -14.55 -8.33 -3.22
C ARG A 156 -15.71 -7.40 -2.94
N HIS A 157 -16.39 -7.58 -1.81
CA HIS A 157 -17.42 -6.65 -1.36
C HIS A 157 -16.85 -5.26 -1.05
N SER A 158 -15.67 -5.19 -0.42
CA SER A 158 -14.99 -3.92 -0.16
C SER A 158 -14.59 -3.20 -1.45
N ILE A 159 -14.07 -3.95 -2.43
CA ILE A 159 -13.75 -3.41 -3.77
C ILE A 159 -15.02 -2.90 -4.47
N GLN A 160 -16.11 -3.64 -4.40
CA GLN A 160 -17.40 -3.24 -4.98
C GLN A 160 -17.92 -1.94 -4.34
N ARG A 161 -17.81 -1.79 -3.02
CA ARG A 161 -18.19 -0.57 -2.32
C ARG A 161 -17.37 0.64 -2.73
N GLU A 162 -16.05 0.48 -2.88
CA GLU A 162 -15.20 1.58 -3.35
C GLU A 162 -15.47 1.91 -4.82
N TYR A 163 -15.79 0.91 -5.65
CA TYR A 163 -16.26 1.12 -7.03
C TYR A 163 -17.55 1.95 -7.07
N GLU A 164 -18.56 1.60 -6.28
CA GLU A 164 -19.83 2.35 -6.20
C GLU A 164 -19.62 3.77 -5.68
N ARG A 165 -18.73 3.94 -4.68
CA ARG A 165 -18.34 5.24 -4.17
C ARG A 165 -17.67 6.10 -5.23
N LEU A 166 -16.71 5.56 -5.98
CA LEU A 166 -16.04 6.28 -7.06
C LEU A 166 -17.03 6.66 -8.17
N SER A 167 -17.92 5.74 -8.55
CA SER A 167 -18.99 6.02 -9.52
C SER A 167 -19.84 7.21 -9.10
N PHE A 168 -20.22 7.28 -7.83
CA PHE A 168 -21.03 8.37 -7.30
C PHE A 168 -20.28 9.71 -7.26
N LEU A 169 -18.98 9.69 -6.93
CA LEU A 169 -18.14 10.88 -6.94
C LEU A 169 -17.94 11.42 -8.36
N LEU A 170 -17.61 10.56 -9.32
CA LEU A 170 -17.48 10.92 -10.72
C LEU A 170 -18.81 11.48 -11.26
N TYR A 171 -19.92 10.80 -11.01
CA TYR A 171 -21.24 11.28 -11.42
C TYR A 171 -21.53 12.70 -10.92
N LYS A 172 -21.22 12.98 -9.64
CA LYS A 172 -21.38 14.32 -9.05
C LYS A 172 -20.47 15.36 -9.69
N GLN A 173 -19.20 15.03 -9.93
CA GLN A 173 -18.24 15.94 -10.57
C GLN A 173 -18.68 16.27 -12.00
N PHE A 174 -19.03 15.28 -12.81
CA PHE A 174 -19.50 15.50 -14.18
C PHE A 174 -20.79 16.34 -14.22
N THR A 175 -21.74 16.05 -13.33
CA THR A 175 -22.99 16.84 -13.23
C THR A 175 -22.72 18.29 -12.84
N ALA A 176 -21.77 18.54 -11.93
CA ALA A 176 -21.39 19.90 -11.53
C ALA A 176 -20.78 20.71 -12.69
N HIS A 177 -20.12 20.05 -13.63
CA HIS A 177 -19.56 20.65 -14.84
C HIS A 177 -20.53 20.62 -16.05
N GLY A 178 -21.81 20.29 -15.84
CA GLY A 178 -22.83 20.25 -16.89
C GLY A 178 -22.63 19.14 -17.92
N LEU A 179 -21.82 18.12 -17.60
CA LEU A 179 -21.58 16.97 -18.44
C LEU A 179 -22.43 15.77 -18.03
N ASP A 180 -22.90 15.03 -19.04
CA ASP A 180 -23.59 13.77 -18.86
C ASP A 180 -22.56 12.63 -18.74
N PHE A 181 -22.38 12.11 -17.52
CA PHE A 181 -21.40 11.07 -17.19
C PHE A 181 -21.55 9.83 -18.07
N ASP A 182 -22.77 9.32 -18.23
CA ASP A 182 -23.03 8.08 -18.98
C ASP A 182 -22.66 8.25 -20.45
N LYS A 183 -22.95 9.42 -21.02
CA LYS A 183 -22.55 9.75 -22.40
C LYS A 183 -21.04 9.85 -22.54
N VAL A 184 -20.33 10.42 -21.56
CA VAL A 184 -18.86 10.53 -21.62
C VAL A 184 -18.20 9.16 -21.47
N VAL A 185 -18.71 8.33 -20.56
CA VAL A 185 -18.18 6.98 -20.30
C VAL A 185 -18.34 6.04 -21.51
N ALA A 186 -19.37 6.24 -22.31
CA ALA A 186 -19.64 5.47 -23.52
C ALA A 186 -18.72 5.83 -24.72
N LEU A 187 -18.01 6.96 -24.69
CA LEU A 187 -17.17 7.40 -25.81
C LEU A 187 -15.87 6.58 -25.92
N PRO A 188 -15.27 6.46 -27.12
CA PRO A 188 -13.91 5.95 -27.28
C PRO A 188 -12.91 6.75 -26.43
N GLU A 189 -11.84 6.09 -25.95
CA GLU A 189 -10.81 6.67 -25.06
C GLU A 189 -10.34 8.06 -25.51
N LYS A 190 -9.90 8.20 -26.76
CA LYS A 190 -9.40 9.48 -27.31
C LYS A 190 -10.45 10.61 -27.32
N GLU A 191 -11.71 10.28 -27.59
CA GLU A 191 -12.79 11.27 -27.63
C GLU A 191 -13.22 11.68 -26.23
N ARG A 192 -13.20 10.72 -25.29
CA ARG A 192 -13.45 10.94 -23.88
C ARG A 192 -12.40 11.84 -23.26
N GLU A 193 -11.11 11.56 -23.45
CA GLU A 193 -10.00 12.38 -22.95
C GLU A 193 -10.14 13.82 -23.45
N ARG A 194 -10.36 13.99 -24.76
CA ARG A 194 -10.57 15.32 -25.35
C ARG A 194 -11.75 16.05 -24.72
N LYS A 195 -12.88 15.37 -24.51
CA LYS A 195 -14.10 15.97 -23.95
C LYS A 195 -13.94 16.34 -22.48
N ILE A 196 -13.19 15.55 -21.70
CA ILE A 196 -12.87 15.86 -20.31
C ILE A 196 -11.93 17.07 -20.24
N LEU A 197 -10.85 17.09 -21.04
CA LEU A 197 -9.91 18.22 -21.09
C LEU A 197 -10.57 19.54 -21.54
N GLN A 198 -11.54 19.47 -22.46
CA GLN A 198 -12.30 20.64 -22.91
C GLN A 198 -13.26 21.20 -21.85
N SER A 199 -13.63 20.41 -20.85
CA SER A 199 -14.65 20.75 -19.84
C SER A 199 -14.10 21.28 -18.53
N THR A 200 -12.86 21.77 -18.55
CA THR A 200 -12.09 22.26 -17.38
C THR A 200 -11.89 21.26 -16.25
N LEU A 201 -12.29 19.99 -16.46
CA LEU A 201 -12.00 18.89 -15.55
C LEU A 201 -10.51 18.57 -15.58
N SER A 202 -9.94 18.35 -14.39
CA SER A 202 -8.51 18.06 -14.20
C SER A 202 -8.10 16.75 -14.90
N GLU A 203 -6.85 16.66 -15.33
CA GLU A 203 -6.22 15.44 -15.87
C GLU A 203 -6.39 14.22 -14.94
N ILE A 204 -6.50 14.46 -13.62
CA ILE A 204 -6.79 13.41 -12.65
C ILE A 204 -8.15 12.77 -12.88
N VAL A 205 -9.19 13.54 -13.25
CA VAL A 205 -10.52 13.00 -13.52
C VAL A 205 -10.48 12.04 -14.71
N THR A 206 -9.68 12.33 -15.73
CA THR A 206 -9.46 11.43 -16.87
C THR A 206 -8.93 10.07 -16.41
N SER A 207 -7.93 10.08 -15.53
CA SER A 207 -7.34 8.84 -15.02
C SER A 207 -8.27 8.08 -14.07
N GLU A 208 -9.10 8.77 -13.28
CA GLU A 208 -10.12 8.15 -12.43
C GLU A 208 -11.24 7.51 -13.24
N VAL A 209 -11.64 8.13 -14.36
CA VAL A 209 -12.60 7.55 -15.30
C VAL A 209 -12.02 6.31 -15.97
N GLU A 210 -10.75 6.31 -16.33
CA GLU A 210 -10.08 5.14 -16.91
C GLU A 210 -9.95 3.98 -15.90
N ASP A 211 -9.61 4.28 -14.65
CA ASP A 211 -9.61 3.30 -13.57
C ASP A 211 -11.02 2.75 -13.31
N TYR A 212 -12.04 3.61 -13.32
CA TYR A 212 -13.45 3.24 -13.22
C TYR A 212 -13.87 2.27 -14.34
N LEU A 213 -13.48 2.52 -15.58
CA LEU A 213 -13.77 1.61 -16.70
C LEU A 213 -13.07 0.25 -16.56
N LYS A 214 -11.79 0.24 -16.15
CA LYS A 214 -11.04 -1.00 -15.96
C LYS A 214 -11.72 -1.85 -14.89
N ILE A 215 -12.04 -1.26 -13.74
CA ILE A 215 -12.71 -2.01 -12.66
C ILE A 215 -14.13 -2.41 -13.04
N GLN A 216 -14.87 -1.58 -13.79
CA GLN A 216 -16.21 -1.93 -14.29
C GLN A 216 -16.16 -3.19 -15.17
N ARG A 217 -15.20 -3.29 -16.09
CA ARG A 217 -14.99 -4.49 -16.92
C ARG A 217 -14.70 -5.72 -16.05
N TRP A 218 -13.91 -5.58 -14.99
CA TRP A 218 -13.65 -6.68 -14.06
C TRP A 218 -14.90 -7.09 -13.26
N VAL A 219 -15.67 -6.13 -12.75
CA VAL A 219 -16.93 -6.38 -12.02
C VAL A 219 -17.95 -7.11 -12.90
N ARG A 220 -18.02 -6.73 -14.19
CA ARG A 220 -18.88 -7.38 -15.20
C ARG A 220 -18.38 -8.75 -15.67
N GLY A 221 -17.17 -9.16 -15.27
CA GLY A 221 -16.55 -10.41 -15.72
C GLY A 221 -15.98 -10.38 -17.14
N GLU A 222 -15.90 -9.21 -17.77
CA GLU A 222 -15.31 -9.01 -19.09
C GLU A 222 -13.78 -9.07 -19.06
N SER A 223 -13.17 -8.91 -17.88
CA SER A 223 -11.73 -9.07 -17.67
C SER A 223 -11.44 -9.97 -16.47
N ALA A 224 -10.63 -11.01 -16.70
CA ALA A 224 -10.10 -11.88 -15.65
C ALA A 224 -8.75 -11.40 -15.09
N ASN A 225 -8.26 -10.23 -15.51
CA ASN A 225 -6.95 -9.76 -15.09
C ASN A 225 -6.97 -9.37 -13.59
N PRO A 226 -6.22 -10.07 -12.73
CA PRO A 226 -6.21 -9.77 -11.30
C PRO A 226 -5.52 -8.44 -10.99
N THR A 227 -4.68 -7.89 -11.87
CA THR A 227 -3.98 -6.64 -11.55
C THR A 227 -4.93 -5.46 -11.43
N ILE A 228 -6.05 -5.45 -12.17
CA ILE A 228 -7.05 -4.38 -12.19
C ILE A 228 -7.64 -4.11 -10.79
N PRO A 229 -8.30 -5.08 -10.13
CA PRO A 229 -8.86 -4.87 -8.80
C PRO A 229 -7.79 -4.62 -7.73
N ILE A 230 -6.58 -5.16 -7.91
CA ILE A 230 -5.46 -4.94 -6.99
C ILE A 230 -5.02 -3.48 -7.05
N THR A 231 -4.67 -2.96 -8.23
CA THR A 231 -4.23 -1.57 -8.39
C THR A 231 -5.32 -0.59 -7.96
N PHE A 232 -6.58 -0.89 -8.30
CA PHE A 232 -7.73 -0.10 -7.86
C PHE A 232 -7.84 -0.06 -6.33
N PHE A 233 -7.79 -1.21 -5.66
CA PHE A 233 -7.90 -1.28 -4.20
C PHE A 233 -6.74 -0.56 -3.50
N PHE A 234 -5.50 -0.73 -4.00
CA PHE A 234 -4.35 -0.04 -3.45
C PHE A 234 -4.44 1.48 -3.60
N ARG A 235 -4.86 1.97 -4.78
CA ARG A 235 -5.01 3.40 -5.07
C ARG A 235 -6.13 4.05 -4.25
N TYR A 236 -7.33 3.48 -4.22
CA TYR A 236 -8.47 4.17 -3.61
C TYR A 236 -8.69 3.88 -2.13
N ARG A 237 -8.27 2.71 -1.64
CA ARG A 237 -8.46 2.31 -0.23
C ARG A 237 -7.19 2.42 0.61
N ILE A 238 -6.08 1.86 0.12
CA ILE A 238 -4.87 1.72 0.93
C ILE A 238 -4.08 3.03 0.99
N SER A 239 -3.83 3.66 -0.15
CA SER A 239 -3.16 4.96 -0.26
C SER A 239 -3.84 6.00 0.61
N SER A 240 -5.14 6.21 0.40
CA SER A 240 -5.91 7.26 1.07
C SER A 240 -6.03 7.06 2.59
N ALA A 241 -6.24 5.82 3.06
CA ALA A 241 -6.55 5.56 4.46
C ALA A 241 -5.33 5.21 5.33
N TYR A 242 -4.25 4.68 4.73
CA TYR A 242 -3.15 4.08 5.48
C TYR A 242 -1.77 4.64 5.13
N SER A 243 -1.63 5.62 4.23
CA SER A 243 -0.32 6.17 3.84
C SER A 243 0.52 6.60 5.05
N ASN A 244 -0.05 7.36 5.99
CA ASN A 244 0.66 7.81 7.20
C ASN A 244 1.11 6.64 8.09
N VAL A 245 0.27 5.60 8.22
CA VAL A 245 0.59 4.42 9.03
C VAL A 245 1.73 3.63 8.37
N ILE A 246 1.66 3.46 7.06
CA ILE A 246 2.70 2.75 6.27
C ILE A 246 4.03 3.49 6.37
N GLN A 247 4.03 4.82 6.22
CA GLN A 247 5.23 5.65 6.40
C GLN A 247 5.81 5.55 7.82
N GLY A 248 4.94 5.51 8.84
CA GLY A 248 5.33 5.28 10.23
C GLY A 248 5.96 3.90 10.43
N LEU A 249 5.38 2.84 9.85
CA LEU A 249 5.92 1.48 9.90
C LEU A 249 7.28 1.38 9.22
N VAL A 250 7.48 2.04 8.07
CA VAL A 250 8.78 2.05 7.37
C VAL A 250 9.84 2.76 8.20
N SER A 251 9.52 3.95 8.73
CA SER A 251 10.41 4.70 9.62
C SER A 251 10.77 3.88 10.87
N GLY A 252 9.79 3.19 11.46
CA GLY A 252 10.00 2.27 12.59
C GLY A 252 10.87 1.07 12.22
N GLY A 253 10.66 0.48 11.04
CA GLY A 253 11.47 -0.62 10.50
C GLY A 253 12.94 -0.23 10.33
N ALA A 254 13.21 0.96 9.77
CA ALA A 254 14.56 1.50 9.67
C ALA A 254 15.21 1.69 11.05
N GLY A 255 14.45 2.18 12.04
CA GLY A 255 14.90 2.27 13.43
C GLY A 255 15.29 0.92 14.03
N ILE A 256 14.47 -0.12 13.80
CA ILE A 256 14.77 -1.49 14.23
C ILE A 256 16.05 -2.01 13.56
N LEU A 257 16.23 -1.76 12.26
CA LEU A 257 17.44 -2.18 11.55
C LEU A 257 18.70 -1.53 12.15
N ILE A 258 18.68 -0.21 12.35
CA ILE A 258 19.80 0.53 12.95
C ILE A 258 20.11 -0.04 14.34
N PHE A 259 19.09 -0.30 15.15
CA PHE A 259 19.25 -0.90 16.47
C PHE A 259 19.91 -2.29 16.40
N VAL A 260 19.45 -3.16 15.50
CA VAL A 260 20.01 -4.51 15.31
C VAL A 260 21.46 -4.48 14.82
N ILE A 261 21.77 -3.58 13.87
CA ILE A 261 23.14 -3.36 13.39
C ILE A 261 24.00 -2.80 14.52
N GLY A 262 23.47 -1.89 15.35
CA GLY A 262 24.14 -1.34 16.53
C GLY A 262 24.49 -2.42 17.57
N LEU A 263 23.54 -3.29 17.91
CA LEU A 263 23.78 -4.43 18.81
C LEU A 263 24.87 -5.38 18.27
N ARG A 264 24.91 -5.59 16.95
CA ARG A 264 25.99 -6.34 16.31
C ARG A 264 27.33 -5.62 16.44
N GLY A 265 27.37 -4.30 16.24
CA GLY A 265 28.57 -3.47 16.42
C GLY A 265 29.15 -3.53 17.83
N LEU A 266 28.29 -3.63 18.84
CA LEU A 266 28.66 -3.84 20.24
C LEU A 266 29.14 -5.27 20.57
N LYS A 267 29.25 -6.16 19.56
CA LYS A 267 29.62 -7.59 19.70
C LYS A 267 28.70 -8.39 20.63
N LEU A 268 27.49 -7.89 20.92
CA LEU A 268 26.48 -8.61 21.72
C LEU A 268 25.88 -9.78 20.93
N ILE A 269 25.83 -9.67 19.60
CA ILE A 269 25.36 -10.72 18.70
C ILE A 269 26.57 -11.36 18.00
N PRO A 270 26.80 -12.68 18.16
CA PRO A 270 27.89 -13.37 17.47
C PRO A 270 27.75 -13.28 15.94
N PRO A 271 28.84 -13.05 15.20
CA PRO A 271 28.79 -12.96 13.74
C PRO A 271 28.41 -14.29 13.06
N GLU A 272 28.50 -15.41 13.77
CA GLU A 272 28.14 -16.74 13.28
C GLU A 272 26.64 -17.06 13.42
N GLU A 273 25.87 -16.22 14.13
CA GLU A 273 24.42 -16.35 14.28
C GLU A 273 23.68 -15.16 13.65
N PRO A 274 23.72 -14.98 12.31
CA PRO A 274 23.19 -13.80 11.63
C PRO A 274 21.66 -13.73 11.60
N SER A 275 20.95 -14.63 12.29
CA SER A 275 19.51 -14.82 12.14
C SER A 275 18.71 -13.54 12.45
N LEU A 276 19.07 -12.82 13.51
CA LEU A 276 18.35 -11.60 13.91
C LEU A 276 18.55 -10.47 12.89
N ILE A 277 19.77 -10.34 12.36
CA ILE A 277 20.12 -9.35 11.33
C ILE A 277 19.37 -9.66 10.03
N LEU A 278 19.35 -10.92 9.60
CA LEU A 278 18.63 -11.33 8.39
C LEU A 278 17.12 -11.10 8.53
N MET A 279 16.53 -11.41 9.69
CA MET A 279 15.12 -11.13 9.98
C MET A 279 14.81 -9.63 9.86
N ALA A 280 15.63 -8.78 10.47
CA ALA A 280 15.47 -7.32 10.41
C ALA A 280 15.58 -6.79 8.97
N LEU A 281 16.54 -7.30 8.20
CA LEU A 281 16.71 -6.95 6.79
C LEU A 281 15.49 -7.36 5.95
N PHE A 282 14.96 -8.58 6.13
CA PHE A 282 13.74 -9.00 5.44
C PHE A 282 12.53 -8.14 5.81
N LEU A 283 12.38 -7.80 7.10
CA LEU A 283 11.31 -6.93 7.56
C LEU A 283 11.40 -5.55 6.90
N GLU A 284 12.58 -4.94 6.89
CA GLU A 284 12.82 -3.67 6.22
C GLU A 284 12.52 -3.74 4.71
N PHE A 285 13.02 -4.78 4.04
CA PHE A 285 12.75 -4.99 2.62
C PHE A 285 11.24 -5.06 2.33
N ILE A 286 10.48 -5.81 3.13
CA ILE A 286 9.02 -5.90 3.00
C ILE A 286 8.36 -4.53 3.18
N LEU A 287 8.79 -3.76 4.18
CA LEU A 287 8.26 -2.42 4.44
C LEU A 287 8.55 -1.47 3.26
N LEU A 288 9.76 -1.52 2.70
CA LEU A 288 10.12 -0.74 1.52
C LEU A 288 9.28 -1.11 0.29
N VAL A 289 9.03 -2.41 0.08
CA VAL A 289 8.14 -2.88 -1.00
C VAL A 289 6.72 -2.35 -0.79
N ILE A 290 6.17 -2.44 0.41
CA ILE A 290 4.83 -1.90 0.73
C ILE A 290 4.78 -0.39 0.49
N LEU A 291 5.81 0.34 0.91
CA LEU A 291 5.92 1.78 0.69
C LEU A 291 5.95 2.12 -0.81
N MET A 292 6.74 1.38 -1.60
CA MET A 292 6.81 1.55 -3.05
C MET A 292 5.42 1.38 -3.70
N PHE A 293 4.68 0.33 -3.35
CA PHE A 293 3.33 0.11 -3.86
C PHE A 293 2.34 1.20 -3.40
N THR A 294 2.51 1.71 -2.19
CA THR A 294 1.69 2.81 -1.67
C THR A 294 1.95 4.09 -2.46
N PHE A 295 3.22 4.40 -2.78
CA PHE A 295 3.57 5.59 -3.56
C PHE A 295 3.05 5.59 -5.00
N VAL A 296 3.03 4.42 -5.64
CA VAL A 296 2.40 4.28 -6.97
C VAL A 296 0.92 4.67 -6.92
N GLY A 297 0.25 4.46 -5.78
CA GLY A 297 -1.12 4.91 -5.53
C GLY A 297 -1.23 6.40 -5.20
N THR A 298 -0.39 6.92 -4.29
CA THR A 298 -0.51 8.29 -3.74
C THR A 298 -0.07 9.40 -4.68
N ALA A 299 0.78 9.12 -5.68
CA ALA A 299 1.32 10.15 -6.58
C ALA A 299 0.24 10.93 -7.37
N GLN A 300 -0.99 10.41 -7.42
CA GLN A 300 -2.15 11.11 -7.98
C GLN A 300 -2.88 12.00 -6.97
N GLU A 301 -3.08 11.55 -5.72
CA GLU A 301 -3.72 12.35 -4.68
C GLU A 301 -2.90 13.59 -4.33
N GLU A 302 -1.57 13.45 -4.22
CA GLU A 302 -0.70 14.57 -3.84
C GLU A 302 -0.51 15.59 -4.98
N ARG A 303 -0.71 15.18 -6.24
CA ARG A 303 -0.76 16.07 -7.41
C ARG A 303 -2.13 16.73 -7.54
N LEU A 304 -3.22 15.99 -7.28
CA LEU A 304 -4.57 16.52 -7.24
C LEU A 304 -4.72 17.55 -6.12
N ASP A 305 -4.21 17.30 -4.92
CA ASP A 305 -4.25 18.27 -3.81
C ASP A 305 -3.42 19.52 -4.11
N ARG A 306 -2.30 19.38 -4.83
CA ARG A 306 -1.52 20.54 -5.30
C ARG A 306 -2.28 21.33 -6.36
N ILE A 307 -2.87 20.65 -7.34
CA ILE A 307 -3.64 21.27 -8.42
C ILE A 307 -4.93 21.92 -7.89
N VAL A 308 -5.59 21.30 -6.91
CA VAL A 308 -6.77 21.86 -6.22
C VAL A 308 -6.36 23.09 -5.41
N LYS A 309 -5.24 23.06 -4.68
CA LYS A 309 -4.73 24.24 -3.99
C LYS A 309 -4.29 25.35 -4.95
N GLU A 310 -3.75 25.00 -6.11
CA GLU A 310 -3.35 25.95 -7.15
C GLU A 310 -4.58 26.57 -7.83
N LEU A 311 -5.61 25.78 -8.13
CA LEU A 311 -6.92 26.26 -8.61
C LEU A 311 -7.67 27.10 -7.57
N GLU A 312 -7.62 26.73 -6.29
CA GLU A 312 -8.18 27.54 -5.21
C GLU A 312 -7.42 28.87 -5.04
N ALA A 313 -6.10 28.85 -5.22
CA ALA A 313 -5.27 30.06 -5.22
C ALA A 313 -5.60 30.96 -6.43
N GLU A 314 -5.71 30.38 -7.62
CA GLU A 314 -6.07 31.08 -8.85
C GLU A 314 -7.49 31.66 -8.79
N GLN A 315 -8.46 30.92 -8.25
CA GLN A 315 -9.82 31.44 -8.01
C GLN A 315 -9.84 32.55 -6.95
N ARG A 316 -9.05 32.43 -5.88
CA ARG A 316 -8.93 33.51 -4.88
C ARG A 316 -8.32 34.77 -5.47
N ASP A 317 -7.33 34.64 -6.35
CA ASP A 317 -6.69 35.79 -6.99
C ASP A 317 -7.57 36.41 -8.08
N ALA A 318 -8.32 35.62 -8.84
CA ALA A 318 -9.34 36.13 -9.76
C ALA A 318 -10.47 36.88 -9.02
N ILE A 319 -10.91 36.39 -7.85
CA ILE A 319 -11.91 37.08 -7.01
C ILE A 319 -11.33 38.38 -6.45
N LYS A 320 -10.07 38.41 -6.01
CA LYS A 320 -9.42 39.64 -5.57
C LYS A 320 -9.26 40.63 -6.72
N GLU A 321 -8.92 40.17 -7.91
CA GLU A 321 -8.77 41.01 -9.09
C GLU A 321 -10.11 41.63 -9.50
N GLN A 322 -11.20 40.85 -9.48
CA GLN A 322 -12.56 41.37 -9.66
C GLN A 322 -12.95 42.36 -8.56
N THR A 323 -12.59 42.09 -7.30
CA THR A 323 -12.85 43.01 -6.17
C THR A 323 -12.07 44.32 -6.33
N HIS A 324 -10.82 44.26 -6.80
CA HIS A 324 -10.00 45.44 -7.09
C HIS A 324 -10.51 46.23 -8.30
N ALA A 325 -11.00 45.55 -9.35
CA ALA A 325 -11.63 46.19 -10.50
C ALA A 325 -12.93 46.90 -10.10
N LEU A 326 -13.76 46.26 -9.25
CA LEU A 326 -14.97 46.84 -8.69
C LEU A 326 -14.66 48.08 -7.84
N ASN A 327 -13.67 47.99 -6.96
CA ASN A 327 -13.26 49.13 -6.13
C ASN A 327 -12.70 50.28 -6.98
N ARG A 328 -11.93 50.00 -8.04
CA ARG A 328 -11.49 51.04 -8.99
C ARG A 328 -12.65 51.68 -9.74
N PHE A 329 -13.67 50.91 -10.11
CA PHE A 329 -14.86 51.44 -10.77
C PHE A 329 -15.64 52.36 -9.83
N ILE A 330 -15.82 51.94 -8.56
CA ILE A 330 -16.42 52.77 -7.51
C ILE A 330 -15.60 54.04 -7.28
N ASP A 331 -14.29 53.96 -7.12
CA ASP A 331 -13.42 55.13 -6.94
C ASP A 331 -13.48 56.08 -8.15
N SER A 332 -13.54 55.54 -9.37
CA SER A 332 -13.69 56.34 -10.59
C SER A 332 -15.05 57.03 -10.69
N SER A 333 -16.12 56.39 -10.20
CA SER A 333 -17.46 57.00 -10.11
C SER A 333 -17.55 58.06 -9.01
N THR A 334 -16.73 57.95 -7.97
CA THR A 334 -16.72 58.90 -6.84
C THR A 334 -15.86 60.13 -7.13
N THR A 335 -14.83 59.99 -7.96
CA THR A 335 -13.87 61.08 -8.26
C THR A 335 -14.25 61.89 -9.51
N GLY A 336 -15.24 61.43 -10.29
CA GLY A 336 -15.63 62.00 -11.59
C GLY A 336 -16.89 62.88 -11.60
N SER A 337 -17.38 63.38 -10.47
CA SER A 337 -18.61 64.20 -10.45
C SER A 337 -18.32 65.70 -10.41
N ARG A 338 -17.90 66.24 -11.57
CA ARG A 338 -18.04 67.67 -11.86
C ARG A 338 -18.31 67.87 -13.36
N ALA A 339 -19.57 68.23 -13.63
CA ALA A 339 -20.12 68.87 -14.83
C ALA A 339 -20.99 68.03 -15.81
N SER A 340 -22.29 68.34 -15.73
CA SER A 340 -23.22 68.62 -16.85
C SER A 340 -23.89 67.48 -17.62
N SER A 341 -25.22 67.44 -17.46
CA SER A 341 -26.25 67.07 -18.46
C SER A 341 -26.47 65.59 -18.86
N THR A 342 -26.41 64.64 -17.92
CA THR A 342 -26.91 63.26 -18.14
C THR A 342 -27.75 62.71 -16.98
N GLN A 343 -28.35 63.60 -16.19
CA GLN A 343 -29.02 63.28 -14.91
C GLN A 343 -30.45 62.72 -15.05
N LYS A 344 -30.81 62.16 -16.20
CA LYS A 344 -32.13 61.49 -16.40
C LYS A 344 -32.02 60.07 -16.95
N LEU A 345 -30.84 59.64 -17.38
CA LEU A 345 -30.61 58.27 -17.85
C LEU A 345 -30.04 57.38 -16.72
N SER A 346 -29.20 57.94 -15.84
CA SER A 346 -28.62 57.21 -14.70
C SER A 346 -29.67 56.74 -13.70
N ASP A 347 -30.68 57.56 -13.40
CA ASP A 347 -31.71 57.20 -12.42
C ASP A 347 -32.62 56.07 -12.92
N TYR A 348 -32.70 55.85 -14.23
CA TYR A 348 -33.45 54.73 -14.82
C TYR A 348 -32.61 53.45 -14.85
N GLU A 349 -31.32 53.54 -15.17
CA GLU A 349 -30.41 52.39 -15.15
C GLU A 349 -30.12 51.94 -13.72
N GLU A 350 -29.97 52.88 -12.77
CA GLU A 350 -29.74 52.58 -11.36
C GLU A 350 -30.96 51.90 -10.71
N ARG A 351 -32.19 52.28 -11.11
CA ARG A 351 -33.41 51.59 -10.69
C ARG A 351 -33.54 50.20 -11.29
N ALA A 352 -33.19 50.02 -12.56
CA ALA A 352 -33.22 48.71 -13.21
C ALA A 352 -32.23 47.72 -12.56
N ILE A 353 -31.03 48.21 -12.23
CA ILE A 353 -30.00 47.42 -11.54
C ILE A 353 -30.44 47.10 -10.10
N LEU A 354 -31.05 48.05 -9.39
CA LEU A 354 -31.57 47.78 -8.03
C LEU A 354 -32.68 46.74 -8.02
N ASP A 355 -33.60 46.78 -8.99
CA ASP A 355 -34.68 45.80 -9.11
C ASP A 355 -34.15 44.41 -9.47
N GLU A 356 -33.14 44.32 -10.34
CA GLU A 356 -32.48 43.05 -10.67
C GLU A 356 -31.75 42.45 -9.46
N VAL A 357 -31.06 43.29 -8.68
CA VAL A 357 -30.38 42.88 -7.44
C VAL A 357 -31.39 42.45 -6.37
N MET A 358 -32.51 43.16 -6.21
CA MET A 358 -33.58 42.76 -5.28
C MET A 358 -34.24 41.45 -5.69
N ALA A 359 -34.50 41.24 -6.99
CA ALA A 359 -35.05 39.99 -7.50
C ALA A 359 -34.10 38.80 -7.25
N LEU A 360 -32.79 39.00 -7.40
CA LEU A 360 -31.78 37.99 -7.08
C LEU A 360 -31.70 37.70 -5.57
N MET A 361 -31.79 38.73 -4.72
CA MET A 361 -31.83 38.54 -3.26
C MET A 361 -33.08 37.77 -2.82
N LEU A 362 -34.26 38.12 -3.33
CA LEU A 362 -35.51 37.41 -3.02
C LEU A 362 -35.46 35.95 -3.47
N LYS A 363 -34.93 35.68 -4.67
CA LYS A 363 -34.72 34.32 -5.18
C LYS A 363 -33.73 33.52 -4.31
N SER A 364 -32.72 34.18 -3.75
CA SER A 364 -31.76 33.55 -2.84
C SER A 364 -32.37 33.23 -1.46
N LEU A 365 -33.28 34.06 -0.97
CA LEU A 365 -34.02 33.85 0.28
C LEU A 365 -35.06 32.74 0.14
N GLU A 366 -35.73 32.64 -1.00
CA GLU A 366 -36.67 31.56 -1.30
C GLU A 366 -35.97 30.20 -1.38
N LYS A 367 -34.77 30.16 -1.99
CA LYS A 367 -33.93 28.95 -2.06
C LYS A 367 -33.34 28.54 -0.71
N LYS A 368 -33.32 29.45 0.28
CA LYS A 368 -32.74 29.23 1.62
C LYS A 368 -33.80 29.00 2.70
N LYS A 369 -35.08 28.83 2.36
CA LYS A 369 -36.10 28.35 3.29
C LYS A 369 -36.03 26.82 3.36
N PRO A 370 -35.39 26.20 4.37
CA PRO A 370 -35.47 24.75 4.55
C PRO A 370 -36.94 24.39 4.80
N GLY A 371 -37.44 23.43 4.02
CA GLY A 371 -38.75 22.83 4.25
C GLY A 371 -38.85 22.31 5.67
N HIS A 372 -39.60 23.02 6.50
CA HIS A 372 -40.17 22.49 7.73
C HIS A 372 -41.59 22.05 7.42
N GLY A 373 -41.81 20.74 7.51
CA GLY A 373 -43.12 20.12 7.75
C GLY A 373 -43.89 19.62 6.53
N SER A 374 -43.64 18.36 6.14
CA SER A 374 -44.58 17.23 6.33
C SER A 374 -43.92 15.91 5.98
#